data_AF-A0A9D7NV13-F1
#
_entry.id   AF-A0A9D7NV13-F1
#
_cell.length_a   1.000
_cell.length_b   1.000
_cell.length_c   1.000
_cell.angle_alpha   90.00
_cell.angle_beta   90.00
_cell.angle_gamma   90.00
#
_symmetry.space_group_name_H-M   'P 1'
#
loop_
_entity.id
_entity.type
_entity.pdbx_description
1 polymer ?
#
loop_
_entity_poly.entity_id
_entity_poly.type
_entity_poly.pdbx_seq_one_letter_code
_entity_poly.pdbx_strand_id
1 'polypeptide(L)' 'MRVDKAPGRNDPCPCGSGKKYKQCHGQGA' A
#
# COMPACT_ATOMS: atom_id res chain seq x y z
N MET A 1 -19.99 6.99 -1.40
CA MET A 1 -18.80 6.90 -0.54
C MET A 1 -17.62 6.47 -1.40
N ARG A 2 -16.55 7.26 -1.48
CA ARG A 2 -15.31 6.81 -2.10
C ARG A 2 -14.73 5.78 -1.13
N VAL A 3 -15.07 4.51 -1.34
CA VAL A 3 -14.39 3.42 -0.65
C VAL A 3 -12.97 3.46 -1.20
N ASP A 4 -12.11 4.23 -0.53
CA ASP A 4 -10.68 4.19 -0.75
C ASP A 4 -10.26 2.79 -0.35
N LYS A 5 -10.31 1.89 -1.32
CA LYS A 5 -9.93 0.49 -1.17
C LYS A 5 -8.46 0.55 -0.81
N ALA A 6 -8.16 0.32 0.47
CA ALA A 6 -6.81 0.33 1.00
C ALA A 6 -5.85 -0.32 -0.01
N PRO A 7 -4.69 0.30 -0.31
CA PRO A 7 -3.79 -0.16 -1.34
C PRO A 7 -3.55 -1.66 -1.17
N GLY A 8 -3.76 -2.38 -2.27
CA GLY A 8 -3.55 -3.83 -2.27
C GLY A 8 -2.12 -4.12 -1.84
N ARG A 9 -1.89 -5.25 -1.15
CA ARG A 9 -0.56 -5.63 -0.66
C ARG A 9 0.54 -5.57 -1.74
N ASN A 10 0.22 -5.84 -3.00
CA ASN A 10 1.17 -5.78 -4.11
C ASN A 10 1.24 -4.43 -4.83
N ASP A 11 0.34 -3.51 -4.53
CA ASP A 11 0.27 -2.17 -5.12
C ASP A 11 1.49 -1.34 -4.70
N PRO A 12 1.96 -0.36 -5.51
CA PRO A 12 2.97 0.60 -5.06
C PRO A 12 2.57 1.30 -3.75
N CYS A 13 3.55 1.52 -2.87
CA CYS A 13 3.31 2.24 -1.62
C CYS A 13 2.94 3.70 -1.91
N PRO A 14 1.82 4.22 -1.35
CA PRO A 14 1.43 5.62 -1.53
C PRO A 14 2.43 6.61 -0.90
N CYS A 15 3.35 6.10 -0.07
CA CYS A 15 4.44 6.86 0.53
C CYS A 15 5.56 7.29 -0.45
N GLY A 16 5.48 6.91 -1.72
CA GLY A 16 6.47 7.31 -2.74
C GLY A 16 7.84 6.64 -2.61
N SER A 17 7.96 5.61 -1.76
CA SER A 17 9.23 4.91 -1.53
C SER A 17 9.69 3.99 -2.67
N GLY A 18 8.86 3.84 -3.72
CA GLY A 18 9.07 2.88 -4.81
C GLY A 18 8.89 1.41 -4.41
N LYS A 19 8.62 1.12 -3.13
CA LYS A 19 8.38 -0.23 -2.62
C LYS A 19 6.91 -0.62 -2.76
N LYS A 20 6.62 -1.92 -2.83
CA LYS A 20 5.24 -2.43 -2.75
C LYS A 20 4.66 -2.17 -1.37
N TYR A 21 3.35 -1.99 -1.25
CA TYR A 21 2.66 -1.71 0.00
C TYR A 21 3.02 -2.73 1.08
N LYS A 22 2.96 -4.04 0.78
CA LYS A 22 3.36 -5.13 1.70
C LYS A 22 4.83 -5.12 2.15
N GLN A 23 5.69 -4.37 1.48
CA GLN A 23 7.12 -4.24 1.79
C GLN A 23 7.44 -2.87 2.42
N CYS A 24 6.41 -2.08 2.71
CA CYS A 24 6.54 -0.76 3.33
C CYS A 24 5.42 -0.60 4.37
N HIS A 25 4.40 0.22 4.09
CA HIS A 25 3.34 0.53 5.07
C HIS A 25 2.36 -0.63 5.34
N GLY A 26 2.39 -1.68 4.54
CA GLY A 26 1.67 -2.94 4.74
C GLY A 26 2.56 -4.10 5.19
N GLN A 27 3.80 -3.83 5.61
CA GLN A 27 4.70 -4.85 6.13
C GLN A 27 4.28 -5.21 7.57
N GLY A 28 3.57 -6.33 7.74
CA GLY A 28 3.06 -6.80 9.03
C GLY A 28 1.54 -6.78 9.17
N ALA A 29 0.82 -6.21 8.19
CA ALA A 29 -0.62 -6.43 8.05
C ALA A 29 -0.89 -7.82 7.46
#